data_AF-A0A6C1NWS4-F1
#
_entry.id   AF-A0A6C1NWS4-F1
#
_cell.length_a   1.000
_cell.length_b   1.000
_cell.length_c   1.000
_cell.angle_alpha   90.00
_cell.angle_beta   90.00
_cell.angle_gamma   90.00
#
_symmetry.space_group_name_H-M   'P 1'
#
loop_
_entity.id
_entity.type
_entity.pdbx_description
1 polymer ?
#
loop_
_entity_poly.entity_id
_entity_poly.type
_entity_poly.pdbx_seq_one_letter_code
_entity_poly.pdbx_strand_id
1 'polypeptide(L)'
;YPTTPEEHLVIASELKRLNVEFVSLAPRFCGDFEKGIDFKGSITDFQQDYLLHQSIAEAYGGYKLSIHSGSDKFQVYEIIGKLGMGTVHVKTAGTSYLEALRAVALTDPDLFRNILAFSLQRFDTDRKTYHISADPGQIAAPENLKDEDLAGLLDNDHARQVLHVTFGSVLTAKIPGDELMFRDRILSVLSENISVYENCLYRHFRRHIKPFER
;
A
#
# COMPACT_ATOMS: atom_id res chain seq x y z
N TYR A 1 -18.02 5.30 -5.44
CA TYR A 1 -17.96 6.67 -5.94
C TYR A 1 -17.12 7.51 -5.00
N PRO A 2 -16.35 8.48 -5.50
CA PRO A 2 -15.65 9.46 -4.67
C PRO A 2 -16.63 10.20 -3.75
N THR A 3 -16.17 10.60 -2.56
CA THR A 3 -16.91 11.44 -1.61
C THR A 3 -16.82 12.87 -2.10
N THR A 4 -17.94 13.53 -2.36
CA THR A 4 -17.88 14.94 -2.79
C THR A 4 -17.57 15.87 -1.61
N PRO A 5 -17.03 17.07 -1.85
CA PRO A 5 -16.85 18.08 -0.79
C PRO A 5 -18.15 18.41 -0.06
N GLU A 6 -19.30 18.44 -0.74
CA GLU A 6 -20.61 18.70 -0.13
C GLU A 6 -21.04 17.55 0.80
N GLU A 7 -20.83 16.29 0.39
CA GLU A 7 -21.09 15.13 1.25
C GLU A 7 -20.21 15.17 2.50
N HIS A 8 -18.91 15.45 2.33
CA HIS A 8 -18.00 15.62 3.46
C HIS A 8 -18.44 16.76 4.39
N LEU A 9 -18.84 17.91 3.83
CA LEU A 9 -19.33 19.05 4.57
C LEU A 9 -20.54 18.70 5.43
N VAL A 10 -21.55 18.02 4.86
CA VAL A 10 -22.76 17.61 5.59
C VAL A 10 -22.41 16.66 6.74
N ILE A 11 -21.55 15.67 6.50
CA ILE A 11 -21.13 14.75 7.56
C ILE A 11 -20.37 15.49 8.66
N ALA A 12 -19.40 16.34 8.31
CA ALA A 12 -18.63 17.10 9.27
C ALA A 12 -19.50 18.07 10.09
N SER A 13 -20.44 18.76 9.43
CA SER A 13 -21.36 19.69 10.10
C SER A 13 -22.29 18.97 11.07
N GLU A 14 -22.83 17.81 10.69
CA GLU A 14 -23.73 17.05 11.55
C GLU A 14 -23.00 16.43 12.74
N LEU A 15 -21.79 15.90 12.54
CA LEU A 15 -20.95 15.42 13.65
C LEU A 15 -20.64 16.54 14.65
N LYS A 16 -20.30 17.74 14.14
CA LYS A 16 -20.07 18.93 14.98
C LYS A 16 -21.33 19.37 15.71
N ARG A 17 -22.49 19.42 15.02
CA ARG A 17 -23.80 19.78 15.60
C ARG A 17 -24.21 18.83 16.73
N LEU A 18 -23.88 17.55 16.59
CA LEU A 18 -24.16 16.50 17.58
C LEU A 18 -23.08 16.39 18.67
N ASN A 19 -22.04 17.24 18.66
CA ASN A 19 -20.91 17.18 19.57
C ASN A 19 -20.20 15.81 19.58
N VAL A 20 -20.11 15.16 18.41
CA VAL A 20 -19.34 13.93 18.27
C VAL A 20 -17.86 14.28 18.19
N GLU A 21 -17.06 13.73 19.10
CA GLU A 21 -15.60 13.85 19.04
C GLU A 21 -15.01 12.77 18.15
N PHE A 22 -14.17 13.17 17.20
CA PHE A 22 -13.46 12.25 16.32
C PHE A 22 -12.10 12.83 15.91
N VAL A 23 -11.15 11.93 15.61
CA VAL A 23 -9.75 12.31 15.36
C VAL A 23 -9.45 12.50 13.87
N SER A 24 -10.18 11.80 13.00
CA SER A 24 -9.95 11.85 11.55
C SER A 24 -11.15 11.36 10.75
N LEU A 25 -11.29 11.85 9.53
CA LEU A 25 -12.19 11.29 8.51
C LEU A 25 -11.41 10.84 7.29
N ALA A 26 -11.86 9.74 6.68
CA ALA A 26 -11.25 9.16 5.48
C ALA A 26 -12.22 9.26 4.29
N PRO A 27 -12.33 10.43 3.63
CA PRO A 27 -13.12 10.53 2.41
C PRO A 27 -12.51 9.62 1.32
N ARG A 28 -13.35 9.16 0.40
CA ARG A 28 -12.86 8.52 -0.82
C ARG A 28 -12.55 9.62 -1.83
N PHE A 29 -11.28 10.01 -1.95
CA PHE A 29 -10.85 11.01 -2.92
C PHE A 29 -11.15 10.60 -4.37
N CYS A 30 -11.08 11.56 -5.28
CA CYS A 30 -11.11 11.31 -6.72
C CYS A 30 -9.93 10.42 -7.18
N GLY A 31 -10.05 9.82 -8.36
CA GLY A 31 -9.09 8.85 -8.89
C GLY A 31 -9.07 7.52 -8.12
N ASP A 32 -8.03 6.72 -8.36
CA ASP A 32 -7.92 5.36 -7.83
C ASP A 32 -6.70 5.18 -6.92
N PHE A 33 -7.00 4.65 -5.73
CA PHE A 33 -6.02 4.32 -4.69
C PHE A 33 -5.85 2.81 -4.56
N GLU A 34 -5.36 2.19 -5.64
CA GLU A 34 -5.14 0.75 -5.69
C GLU A 34 -4.03 0.30 -4.74
N LYS A 35 -4.04 -0.96 -4.31
CA LYS A 35 -3.04 -1.50 -3.38
C LYS A 35 -1.69 -1.64 -4.08
N GLY A 36 -0.60 -1.33 -3.38
CA GLY A 36 0.78 -1.63 -3.81
C GLY A 36 1.34 -0.76 -4.95
N ILE A 37 0.61 0.24 -5.44
CA ILE A 37 1.05 1.11 -6.56
C ILE A 37 0.75 2.57 -6.26
N ASP A 38 1.26 3.48 -7.08
CA ASP A 38 0.99 4.93 -6.95
C ASP A 38 -0.44 5.29 -7.40
N PHE A 39 -0.82 6.54 -7.18
CA PHE A 39 -2.12 7.10 -7.54
C PHE A 39 -2.36 7.04 -9.05
N LYS A 40 -3.59 6.68 -9.44
CA LYS A 40 -4.06 6.71 -10.83
C LYS A 40 -5.17 7.74 -10.99
N GLY A 41 -4.92 8.77 -11.79
CA GLY A 41 -5.87 9.84 -12.06
C GLY A 41 -5.18 11.17 -12.35
N SER A 42 -5.96 12.24 -12.46
CA SER A 42 -5.44 13.61 -12.59
C SER A 42 -4.92 14.07 -11.22
N ILE A 43 -3.60 14.30 -11.12
CA ILE A 43 -3.00 14.82 -9.88
C ILE A 43 -3.48 16.24 -9.56
N THR A 44 -3.82 17.02 -10.59
CA THR A 44 -4.40 18.36 -10.45
C THR A 44 -5.79 18.29 -9.84
N ASP A 45 -6.62 17.34 -10.28
CA ASP A 45 -7.98 17.15 -9.76
C ASP A 45 -7.91 16.67 -8.31
N PHE A 46 -6.98 15.75 -8.01
CA PHE A 46 -6.70 15.32 -6.63
C PHE A 46 -6.30 16.50 -5.74
N GLN A 47 -5.40 17.37 -6.22
CA GLN A 47 -4.97 18.54 -5.44
C GLN A 47 -6.15 19.46 -5.11
N GLN A 48 -7.03 19.73 -6.09
CA GLN A 48 -8.21 20.57 -5.88
C GLN A 48 -9.19 19.93 -4.90
N ASP A 49 -9.47 18.63 -5.08
CA ASP A 49 -10.36 17.84 -4.21
C ASP A 49 -9.83 17.80 -2.76
N TYR A 50 -8.52 17.54 -2.60
CA TYR A 50 -7.86 17.53 -1.29
C TYR A 50 -7.94 18.88 -0.59
N LEU A 51 -7.71 19.99 -1.31
CA LEU A 51 -7.80 21.35 -0.75
C LEU A 51 -9.20 21.66 -0.20
N LEU A 52 -10.25 21.27 -0.92
CA LEU A 52 -11.63 21.46 -0.47
C LEU A 52 -11.91 20.63 0.79
N HIS A 53 -11.55 19.35 0.79
CA HIS A 53 -11.69 18.49 1.96
C HIS A 53 -10.88 18.97 3.17
N GLN A 54 -9.68 19.51 2.94
CA GLN A 54 -8.82 20.03 4.00
C GLN A 54 -9.41 21.32 4.61
N SER A 55 -9.97 22.19 3.77
CA SER A 55 -10.66 23.41 4.22
C SER A 55 -11.89 23.08 5.08
N ILE A 56 -12.64 22.04 4.71
CA ILE A 56 -13.76 21.53 5.53
C ILE A 56 -13.23 21.01 6.87
N ALA A 57 -12.18 20.20 6.86
CA ALA A 57 -11.61 19.65 8.09
C ALA A 57 -11.18 20.75 9.08
N GLU A 58 -10.54 21.81 8.59
CA GLU A 58 -10.15 22.97 9.40
C GLU A 58 -11.35 23.72 9.96
N ALA A 59 -12.38 23.99 9.16
CA ALA A 59 -13.56 24.74 9.60
C ALA A 59 -14.45 23.97 10.61
N TYR A 60 -14.47 22.64 10.54
CA TYR A 60 -15.42 21.81 11.30
C TYR A 60 -14.83 21.02 12.46
N GLY A 61 -13.59 21.32 12.87
CA GLY A 61 -13.02 20.77 14.10
C GLY A 61 -11.51 20.55 14.08
N GLY A 62 -10.83 20.84 12.97
CA GLY A 62 -9.38 20.64 12.84
C GLY A 62 -8.97 19.18 12.87
N TYR A 63 -9.86 18.25 12.51
CA TYR A 63 -9.55 16.82 12.46
C TYR A 63 -8.63 16.49 11.29
N LYS A 64 -8.00 15.31 11.34
CA LYS A 64 -7.08 14.85 10.31
C LYS A 64 -7.83 14.30 9.09
N LEU A 65 -7.36 14.61 7.89
CA LEU A 65 -7.70 13.80 6.73
C LEU A 65 -6.91 12.48 6.78
N SER A 66 -7.60 11.36 6.65
CA SER A 66 -7.03 10.02 6.74
C SER A 66 -6.96 9.36 5.37
N ILE A 67 -5.74 9.17 4.85
CA ILE A 67 -5.49 8.53 3.56
C ILE A 67 -5.47 7.01 3.75
N HIS A 68 -6.53 6.36 3.28
CA HIS A 68 -6.61 4.89 3.21
C HIS A 68 -5.97 4.37 1.92
N SER A 69 -5.52 3.11 1.94
CA SER A 69 -4.68 2.57 0.85
C SER A 69 -3.47 3.47 0.56
N GLY A 70 -2.93 4.12 1.61
CA GLY A 70 -1.93 5.15 1.47
C GLY A 70 -0.57 4.61 1.02
N SER A 71 -0.25 3.35 1.30
CA SER A 71 1.01 2.76 0.82
C SER A 71 1.24 3.09 -0.67
N ASP A 72 2.45 3.57 -0.94
CA ASP A 72 3.01 3.85 -2.26
C ASP A 72 2.40 5.01 -3.04
N LYS A 73 1.52 5.82 -2.42
CA LYS A 73 0.91 7.02 -3.03
C LYS A 73 1.85 8.23 -3.06
N PHE A 74 3.05 8.06 -3.60
CA PHE A 74 4.13 9.04 -3.53
C PHE A 74 3.75 10.39 -4.16
N GLN A 75 3.10 10.40 -5.32
CA GLN A 75 2.64 11.65 -5.96
C GLN A 75 1.67 12.41 -5.06
N VAL A 76 0.73 11.70 -4.44
CA VAL A 76 -0.24 12.28 -3.49
C VAL A 76 0.48 12.88 -2.28
N TYR A 77 1.48 12.20 -1.73
CA TYR A 77 2.23 12.73 -0.58
C TYR A 77 3.07 13.94 -0.91
N GLU A 78 3.67 14.01 -2.09
CA GLU A 78 4.34 15.23 -2.53
C GLU A 78 3.38 16.41 -2.61
N ILE A 79 2.16 16.21 -3.12
CA ILE A 79 1.15 17.27 -3.15
C ILE A 79 0.76 17.69 -1.74
N ILE A 80 0.36 16.74 -0.88
CA ILE A 80 -0.09 17.05 0.48
C ILE A 80 1.02 17.76 1.27
N GLY A 81 2.25 17.25 1.16
CA GLY A 81 3.43 17.84 1.79
C GLY A 81 3.70 19.27 1.32
N LYS A 82 3.68 19.51 -0.01
CA LYS A 82 3.87 20.85 -0.60
C LYS A 82 2.79 21.84 -0.18
N LEU A 83 1.55 21.38 0.00
CA LEU A 83 0.47 22.24 0.48
C LEU A 83 0.75 22.73 1.91
N GLY A 84 1.37 21.89 2.76
CA GLY A 84 1.74 22.26 4.13
C GLY A 84 0.55 22.59 5.04
N MET A 85 -0.67 22.20 4.64
CA MET A 85 -1.93 22.53 5.32
C MET A 85 -2.40 21.42 6.26
N GLY A 86 -2.89 21.82 7.42
CA GLY A 86 -3.43 20.97 8.47
C GLY A 86 -2.59 19.76 8.84
N THR A 87 -3.28 18.67 9.17
CA THR A 87 -2.67 17.41 9.61
C THR A 87 -3.26 16.22 8.87
N VAL A 88 -2.39 15.31 8.44
CA VAL A 88 -2.76 14.11 7.69
C VAL A 88 -2.48 12.87 8.52
N HIS A 89 -3.34 11.88 8.39
CA HIS A 89 -3.12 10.53 8.87
C HIS A 89 -2.94 9.59 7.67
N VAL A 90 -1.84 8.85 7.63
CA VAL A 90 -1.54 7.92 6.54
C VAL A 90 -1.61 6.49 7.06
N LYS A 91 -2.41 5.64 6.41
CA LYS A 91 -2.46 4.20 6.72
C LYS A 91 -1.67 3.40 5.71
N THR A 92 -0.62 2.74 6.20
CA THR A 92 0.13 1.70 5.49
C THR A 92 -0.16 0.34 6.11
N ALA A 93 -0.03 -0.74 5.34
CA ALA A 93 -0.13 -2.10 5.87
C ALA A 93 0.62 -3.09 4.96
N GLY A 94 0.03 -3.43 3.81
CA GLY A 94 0.54 -4.47 2.93
C GLY A 94 1.91 -4.18 2.30
N THR A 95 2.33 -2.91 2.22
CA THR A 95 3.68 -2.60 1.74
C THR A 95 4.79 -3.11 2.67
N SER A 96 4.54 -3.25 3.98
CA SER A 96 5.50 -3.85 4.91
C SER A 96 5.74 -5.34 4.61
N TYR A 97 4.70 -6.04 4.12
CA TYR A 97 4.82 -7.41 3.62
C TYR A 97 5.59 -7.44 2.30
N LEU A 98 5.36 -6.49 1.39
CA LEU A 98 6.13 -6.37 0.16
C LEU A 98 7.62 -6.12 0.46
N GLU A 99 7.96 -5.26 1.41
CA GLU A 99 9.36 -5.06 1.81
C GLU A 99 9.96 -6.29 2.53
N ALA A 100 9.14 -7.10 3.19
CA ALA A 100 9.59 -8.40 3.71
C ALA A 100 9.93 -9.36 2.56
N LEU A 101 9.08 -9.43 1.53
CA LEU A 101 9.39 -10.20 0.32
C LEU A 101 10.60 -9.66 -0.43
N ARG A 102 10.83 -8.35 -0.43
CA ARG A 102 12.06 -7.75 -0.98
C ARG A 102 13.30 -8.24 -0.23
N ALA A 103 13.25 -8.30 1.10
CA ALA A 103 14.34 -8.86 1.90
C ALA A 103 14.56 -10.35 1.59
N VAL A 104 13.49 -11.13 1.43
CA VAL A 104 13.57 -12.54 0.98
C VAL A 104 14.22 -12.62 -0.41
N ALA A 105 13.81 -11.81 -1.38
CA ALA A 105 14.40 -11.80 -2.72
C ALA A 105 15.92 -11.53 -2.71
N LEU A 106 16.39 -10.73 -1.76
CA LEU A 106 17.81 -10.38 -1.61
C LEU A 106 18.64 -11.45 -0.88
N THR A 107 18.01 -12.37 -0.15
CA THR A 107 18.70 -13.27 0.80
C THR A 107 18.41 -14.75 0.57
N ASP A 108 17.22 -15.10 0.10
CA ASP A 108 16.80 -16.41 -0.37
C ASP A 108 16.02 -16.26 -1.70
N PRO A 109 16.74 -16.04 -2.84
CA PRO A 109 16.14 -15.89 -4.17
C PRO A 109 15.21 -17.03 -4.57
N ASP A 110 15.56 -18.27 -4.19
CA ASP A 110 14.77 -19.46 -4.49
C ASP A 110 13.43 -19.46 -3.75
N LEU A 111 13.42 -19.09 -2.46
CA LEU A 111 12.17 -18.91 -1.73
C LEU A 111 11.29 -17.84 -2.36
N PHE A 112 11.86 -16.68 -2.72
CA PHE A 112 11.11 -15.63 -3.38
C PHE A 112 10.52 -16.10 -4.73
N ARG A 113 11.30 -16.81 -5.53
CA ARG A 113 10.87 -17.36 -6.83
C ARG A 113 9.69 -18.32 -6.66
N ASN A 114 9.73 -19.18 -5.65
CA ASN A 114 8.62 -20.08 -5.31
C ASN A 114 7.37 -19.32 -4.86
N ILE A 115 7.53 -18.27 -4.04
CA ILE A 115 6.43 -17.40 -3.61
C ILE A 115 5.80 -16.69 -4.81
N LEU A 116 6.62 -16.15 -5.73
CA LEU A 116 6.13 -15.48 -6.94
C LEU A 116 5.35 -16.44 -7.84
N ALA A 117 5.89 -17.64 -8.09
CA ALA A 117 5.21 -18.66 -8.88
C ALA A 117 3.85 -19.05 -8.27
N PHE A 118 3.82 -19.28 -6.96
CA PHE A 118 2.57 -19.58 -6.25
C PHE A 118 1.58 -18.40 -6.29
N SER A 119 2.06 -17.17 -6.13
CA SER A 119 1.25 -15.96 -6.18
C SER A 119 0.60 -15.78 -7.55
N LEU A 120 1.35 -16.01 -8.64
CA LEU A 120 0.81 -15.96 -10.00
C LEU A 120 -0.32 -16.99 -10.21
N GLN A 121 -0.19 -18.20 -9.66
CA GLN A 121 -1.24 -19.23 -9.72
C GLN A 121 -2.49 -18.86 -8.90
N ARG A 122 -2.31 -18.17 -7.76
CA ARG A 122 -3.40 -17.77 -6.85
C ARG A 122 -4.09 -16.47 -7.25
N PHE A 123 -3.45 -15.66 -8.10
CA PHE A 123 -3.85 -14.29 -8.37
C PHE A 123 -5.34 -14.12 -8.73
N ASP A 124 -5.85 -14.91 -9.67
CA ASP A 124 -7.26 -14.82 -10.11
C ASP A 124 -8.27 -15.14 -9.00
N THR A 125 -7.87 -15.97 -8.03
CA THR A 125 -8.71 -16.27 -6.88
C THR A 125 -8.65 -15.14 -5.87
N ASP A 126 -7.44 -14.72 -5.51
CA ASP A 126 -7.21 -13.82 -4.39
C ASP A 126 -7.53 -12.36 -4.74
N ARG A 127 -7.43 -11.96 -6.01
CA ARG A 127 -7.77 -10.60 -6.45
C ARG A 127 -9.26 -10.27 -6.35
N LYS A 128 -10.15 -11.26 -6.20
CA LYS A 128 -11.61 -11.06 -6.25
C LYS A 128 -12.14 -10.06 -5.21
N THR A 129 -11.43 -9.90 -4.10
CA THR A 129 -11.79 -8.96 -3.03
C THR A 129 -11.03 -7.62 -3.12
N TYR A 130 -10.28 -7.39 -4.19
CA TYR A 130 -9.44 -6.21 -4.38
C TYR A 130 -9.78 -5.49 -5.68
N HIS A 131 -9.83 -4.17 -5.61
CA HIS A 131 -9.86 -3.31 -6.78
C HIS A 131 -8.42 -2.99 -7.20
N ILE A 132 -7.92 -3.71 -8.20
CA ILE A 132 -6.55 -3.60 -8.74
C ILE A 132 -6.53 -3.82 -10.25
N SER A 133 -5.51 -3.29 -10.94
CA SER A 133 -5.32 -3.38 -12.39
C SER A 133 -4.11 -4.22 -12.83
N ALA A 134 -3.61 -5.11 -11.97
CA ALA A 134 -2.44 -5.92 -12.29
C ALA A 134 -2.71 -6.82 -13.50
N ASP A 135 -1.73 -6.93 -14.39
CA ASP A 135 -1.73 -7.85 -15.52
C ASP A 135 -0.56 -8.83 -15.32
N PRO A 136 -0.84 -10.10 -14.93
CA PRO A 136 0.20 -11.12 -14.80
C PRO A 136 1.01 -11.35 -16.07
N GLY A 137 0.47 -11.04 -17.26
CA GLY A 137 1.17 -11.14 -18.53
C GLY A 137 2.34 -10.15 -18.68
N GLN A 138 2.39 -9.11 -17.85
CA GLN A 138 3.49 -8.13 -17.79
C GLN A 138 4.62 -8.56 -16.84
N ILE A 139 4.50 -9.72 -16.20
CA ILE A 139 5.49 -10.25 -15.26
C ILE A 139 6.22 -11.39 -15.95
N ALA A 140 7.55 -11.31 -16.03
CA ALA A 140 8.34 -12.41 -16.57
C ALA A 140 8.15 -13.68 -15.74
N ALA A 141 8.09 -14.83 -16.41
CA ALA A 141 7.94 -16.11 -15.73
C ALA A 141 9.08 -16.30 -14.71
N PRO A 142 8.79 -16.77 -13.48
CA PRO A 142 9.77 -16.86 -12.42
C PRO A 142 11.04 -17.57 -12.87
N GLU A 143 10.97 -18.70 -13.55
CA GLU A 143 12.11 -19.48 -14.06
C GLU A 143 13.06 -18.74 -15.01
N ASN A 144 12.60 -17.65 -15.65
CA ASN A 144 13.40 -16.89 -16.61
C ASN A 144 14.12 -15.68 -16.00
N LEU A 145 13.87 -15.38 -14.73
CA LEU A 145 14.47 -14.25 -14.03
C LEU A 145 15.82 -14.64 -13.42
N LYS A 146 16.81 -13.76 -13.50
CA LYS A 146 18.04 -13.94 -12.71
C LYS A 146 17.78 -13.56 -11.27
N ASP A 147 18.54 -14.15 -10.35
CA ASP A 147 18.41 -13.85 -8.91
C ASP A 147 18.58 -12.35 -8.62
N GLU A 148 19.53 -11.70 -9.30
CA GLU A 148 19.80 -10.26 -9.18
C GLU A 148 18.63 -9.35 -9.58
N ASP A 149 17.72 -9.85 -10.42
CA ASP A 149 16.58 -9.09 -10.94
C ASP A 149 15.31 -9.25 -10.07
N LEU A 150 15.26 -10.27 -9.20
CA LEU A 150 14.05 -10.63 -8.44
C LEU A 150 13.58 -9.51 -7.51
N ALA A 151 14.52 -8.88 -6.79
CA ALA A 151 14.19 -7.77 -5.90
C ALA A 151 13.65 -6.55 -6.66
N GLY A 152 13.99 -6.38 -7.94
CA GLY A 152 13.49 -5.31 -8.80
C GLY A 152 12.01 -5.48 -9.20
N LEU A 153 11.45 -6.69 -9.11
CA LEU A 153 10.01 -6.89 -9.30
C LEU A 153 9.17 -6.15 -8.25
N LEU A 154 9.74 -5.87 -7.09
CA LEU A 154 9.07 -5.09 -6.03
C LEU A 154 9.02 -3.60 -6.36
N ASP A 155 9.53 -3.18 -7.52
CA ASP A 155 9.35 -1.84 -8.10
C ASP A 155 8.44 -1.85 -9.34
N ASN A 156 7.99 -3.04 -9.79
CA ASN A 156 7.02 -3.20 -10.88
C ASN A 156 5.58 -3.25 -10.33
N ASP A 157 4.72 -2.38 -10.84
CA ASP A 157 3.33 -2.25 -10.37
C ASP A 157 2.53 -3.57 -10.43
N HIS A 158 2.65 -4.32 -11.53
CA HIS A 158 1.91 -5.57 -11.69
C HIS A 158 2.40 -6.64 -10.71
N ALA A 159 3.72 -6.82 -10.59
CA ALA A 159 4.29 -7.78 -9.65
C ALA A 159 3.98 -7.42 -8.20
N ARG A 160 4.11 -6.14 -7.82
CA ARG A 160 3.73 -5.64 -6.48
C ARG A 160 2.27 -5.97 -6.17
N GLN A 161 1.35 -5.74 -7.10
CA GLN A 161 -0.06 -6.03 -6.88
C GLN A 161 -0.35 -7.52 -6.75
N VAL A 162 0.23 -8.36 -7.62
CA VAL A 162 0.10 -9.83 -7.53
C VAL A 162 0.56 -10.34 -6.18
N LEU A 163 1.75 -9.93 -5.73
CA LEU A 163 2.31 -10.31 -4.44
C LEU A 163 1.48 -9.76 -3.28
N HIS A 164 1.02 -8.51 -3.37
CA HIS A 164 0.25 -7.87 -2.30
C HIS A 164 -1.07 -8.59 -2.03
N VAL A 165 -1.85 -8.92 -3.07
CA VAL A 165 -3.19 -9.49 -2.86
C VAL A 165 -3.16 -10.96 -2.45
N THR A 166 -2.07 -11.66 -2.74
CA THR A 166 -1.90 -13.09 -2.48
C THR A 166 -1.28 -13.41 -1.12
N PHE A 167 -0.94 -12.39 -0.30
CA PHE A 167 -0.32 -12.57 1.01
C PHE A 167 -1.04 -13.59 1.90
N GLY A 168 -2.38 -13.59 1.88
CA GLY A 168 -3.20 -14.51 2.66
C GLY A 168 -2.97 -15.97 2.23
N SER A 169 -2.98 -16.25 0.93
CA SER A 169 -2.67 -17.59 0.42
C SER A 169 -1.23 -17.97 0.70
N VAL A 170 -0.25 -17.08 0.52
CA VAL A 170 1.16 -17.38 0.77
C VAL A 170 1.38 -17.76 2.24
N LEU A 171 0.81 -17.00 3.18
CA LEU A 171 1.03 -17.21 4.61
C LEU A 171 0.22 -18.38 5.21
N THR A 172 -0.75 -18.91 4.46
CA THR A 172 -1.63 -20.00 4.93
C THR A 172 -1.56 -21.27 4.08
N ALA A 173 -0.83 -21.25 2.97
CA ALA A 173 -0.58 -22.42 2.13
C ALA A 173 0.07 -23.53 2.97
N LYS A 174 -0.40 -24.76 2.79
CA LYS A 174 0.06 -25.94 3.53
C LYS A 174 0.65 -26.99 2.60
N ILE A 175 1.65 -27.71 3.09
CA ILE A 175 2.16 -28.93 2.48
C ILE A 175 1.50 -30.17 3.13
N PRO A 176 1.62 -31.38 2.53
CA PRO A 176 1.19 -32.61 3.20
C PRO A 176 1.82 -32.73 4.59
N GLY A 177 1.00 -32.93 5.63
CA GLY A 177 1.44 -32.89 7.02
C GLY A 177 1.04 -31.63 7.81
N ASP A 178 0.22 -30.74 7.22
CA ASP A 178 -0.34 -29.53 7.84
C ASP A 178 0.67 -28.39 8.15
N GLU A 179 1.94 -28.56 7.77
CA GLU A 179 2.97 -27.53 7.88
C GLU A 179 2.75 -26.38 6.88
N LEU A 180 3.10 -25.16 7.29
CA LEU A 180 2.92 -23.97 6.47
C LEU A 180 4.05 -23.85 5.44
N MET A 181 3.67 -23.90 4.17
CA MET A 181 4.55 -24.01 3.01
C MET A 181 5.61 -22.90 2.94
N PHE A 182 5.21 -21.65 3.20
CA PHE A 182 6.10 -20.48 3.07
C PHE A 182 6.32 -19.73 4.37
N ARG A 183 5.30 -19.64 5.23
CA ARG A 183 5.29 -18.72 6.38
C ARG A 183 6.51 -18.89 7.26
N ASP A 184 6.80 -20.12 7.69
CA ASP A 184 7.86 -20.35 8.67
C ASP A 184 9.25 -20.12 8.07
N ARG A 185 9.43 -20.44 6.78
CA ARG A 185 10.64 -20.10 6.02
C ARG A 185 10.82 -18.59 5.86
N ILE A 186 9.76 -17.85 5.51
CA ILE A 186 9.80 -16.38 5.42
C ILE A 186 10.25 -15.81 6.77
N LEU A 187 9.65 -16.26 7.88
CA LEU A 187 10.01 -15.78 9.21
C LEU A 187 11.46 -16.11 9.60
N SER A 188 11.94 -17.31 9.27
CA SER A 188 13.35 -17.69 9.52
C SER A 188 14.31 -16.79 8.75
N VAL A 189 14.08 -16.64 7.44
CA VAL A 189 14.92 -15.80 6.57
C VAL A 189 14.96 -14.35 7.06
N LEU A 190 13.81 -13.78 7.43
CA LEU A 190 13.74 -12.42 7.97
C LEU A 190 14.44 -12.29 9.33
N SER A 191 14.33 -13.29 10.20
CA SER A 191 15.00 -13.28 11.51
C SER A 191 16.52 -13.39 11.38
N GLU A 192 17.00 -14.24 10.48
CA GLU A 192 18.43 -14.43 10.19
C GLU A 192 19.04 -13.22 9.49
N ASN A 193 18.23 -12.47 8.71
CA ASN A 193 18.65 -11.32 7.92
C ASN A 193 17.96 -10.01 8.37
N ILE A 194 17.75 -9.83 9.68
CA ILE A 194 16.94 -8.73 10.23
C ILE A 194 17.43 -7.34 9.77
N SER A 195 18.74 -7.15 9.67
CA SER A 195 19.33 -5.88 9.21
C SER A 195 18.98 -5.54 7.75
N VAL A 196 18.85 -6.55 6.89
CA VAL A 196 18.40 -6.37 5.49
C VAL A 196 16.94 -5.94 5.49
N TYR A 197 16.08 -6.62 6.27
CA TYR A 197 14.66 -6.27 6.36
C TYR A 197 14.43 -4.87 6.93
N GLU A 198 15.10 -4.52 8.02
CA GLU A 198 15.06 -3.18 8.60
C GLU A 198 15.52 -2.11 7.61
N ASN A 199 16.54 -2.40 6.79
CA ASN A 199 16.99 -1.47 5.76
C ASN A 199 15.95 -1.26 4.66
N CYS A 200 15.29 -2.34 4.20
CA CYS A 200 14.17 -2.25 3.25
C CYS A 200 13.05 -1.38 3.81
N LEU A 201 12.60 -1.66 5.04
CA LEU A 201 11.57 -0.87 5.72
C LEU A 201 11.98 0.60 5.89
N TYR A 202 13.20 0.85 6.35
CA TYR A 202 13.71 2.19 6.56
C TYR A 202 13.71 2.99 5.26
N ARG A 203 14.30 2.47 4.18
CA ARG A 203 14.32 3.15 2.88
C ARG A 203 12.90 3.41 2.37
N HIS A 204 12.04 2.42 2.48
CA HIS A 204 10.67 2.49 1.98
C HIS A 204 9.82 3.53 2.73
N PHE A 205 9.80 3.48 4.06
CA PHE A 205 9.04 4.43 4.87
C PHE A 205 9.67 5.82 4.92
N ARG A 206 11.00 5.94 4.76
CA ARG A 206 11.63 7.24 4.60
C ARG A 206 11.08 7.97 3.37
N ARG A 207 10.85 7.27 2.25
CA ARG A 207 10.23 7.85 1.05
C ARG A 207 8.78 8.29 1.30
N HIS A 208 8.03 7.58 2.15
CA HIS A 208 6.67 7.96 2.54
C HIS A 208 6.65 9.21 3.43
N ILE A 209 7.60 9.33 4.35
CA ILE A 209 7.62 10.39 5.36
C ILE A 209 8.26 11.67 4.83
N LYS A 210 9.28 11.56 3.97
CA LYS A 210 10.07 12.70 3.46
C LYS A 210 9.22 13.87 2.93
N PRO A 211 8.12 13.66 2.17
CA PRO A 211 7.28 14.76 1.71
C PRO A 211 6.68 15.63 2.82
N PHE A 212 6.54 15.09 4.03
CA PHE A 212 5.92 15.78 5.18
C PHE A 212 6.93 16.44 6.11
N GLU A 213 8.23 16.31 5.84
CA GLU A 213 9.25 16.98 6.62
C GLU A 213 9.29 18.47 6.31
N ARG A 214 9.46 19.26 7.37
CA ARG A 214 9.58 20.72 7.32
C ARG A 214 11.01 21.13 7.57
#